data_AF-A0A831JVI3-F1
#
_entry.id   AF-A0A831JVI3-F1
#
_cell.length_a   1.000
_cell.length_b   1.000
_cell.length_c   1.000
_cell.angle_alpha   90.00
_cell.angle_beta   90.00
_cell.angle_gamma   90.00
#
_symmetry.space_group_name_H-M   'P 1'
#
loop_
_entity.id
_entity.type
_entity.pdbx_description
1 polymer ?
#
loop_
_entity_poly.entity_id
_entity_poly.type
_entity_poly.pdbx_seq_one_letter_code
_entity_poly.pdbx_strand_id
1 'polypeptide(L)' 'MKIDLDDVEAIQETALTIRGSRRRTTVPKIVVEKFGLKDGDRIRWIIFKDGGIIITRVKGREI' A
#
# COMPACT_ATOMS: atom_id res chain seq x y z
N MET A 1 -0.95 15.85 3.83
CA MET A 1 0.00 15.58 2.74
C MET A 1 -0.47 16.32 1.49
N LYS A 2 0.41 17.03 0.79
CA LYS A 2 0.11 17.63 -0.52
C LYS A 2 0.59 16.65 -1.59
N ILE A 3 -0.29 16.24 -2.49
CA ILE A 3 0.06 15.37 -3.64
C ILE A 3 0.14 16.29 -4.86
N ASP A 4 1.28 16.25 -5.55
CA ASP A 4 1.40 16.85 -6.88
C ASP A 4 0.89 15.85 -7.91
N LEU A 5 -0.12 16.23 -8.70
CA LEU A 5 -0.76 15.32 -9.65
C LEU A 5 0.13 15.02 -10.85
N ASP A 6 1.09 15.90 -11.17
CA ASP A 6 2.02 15.69 -12.28
C ASP A 6 3.00 14.53 -12.01
N ASP A 7 3.23 14.21 -10.73
CA ASP A 7 4.08 13.10 -10.29
C ASP A 7 3.29 11.80 -10.02
N VAL A 8 1.98 11.78 -10.29
CA VAL A 8 1.11 10.63 -9.97
C VAL A 8 0.85 9.77 -11.20
N GLU A 9 1.31 8.52 -11.15
CA GLU A 9 1.04 7.55 -12.23
C GLU A 9 -0.36 6.96 -12.17
N ALA A 10 -0.93 6.78 -10.97
CA ALA A 10 -2.27 6.23 -10.80
C ALA A 10 -2.89 6.56 -9.45
N ILE A 11 -4.21 6.76 -9.43
CA ILE A 11 -5.04 6.87 -8.23
C ILE A 11 -6.11 5.79 -8.32
N GLN A 12 -6.18 4.90 -7.33
CA GLN A 12 -7.19 3.86 -7.24
C GLN A 12 -7.57 3.63 -5.78
N GLU A 13 -8.88 3.59 -5.51
CA GLU A 13 -9.42 3.25 -4.20
C GLU A 13 -9.82 1.77 -4.13
N THR A 14 -9.63 1.16 -2.97
CA THR A 14 -10.11 -0.18 -2.66
C THR A 14 -10.84 -0.16 -1.32
N ALA A 15 -11.91 -0.95 -1.21
CA ALA A 15 -12.66 -1.04 0.03
C ALA A 15 -11.90 -1.88 1.08
N LEU A 16 -12.06 -1.51 2.36
CA LEU A 16 -11.62 -2.32 3.49
C LEU A 16 -12.71 -3.34 3.83
N THR A 17 -12.35 -4.62 3.87
CA THR A 17 -13.22 -5.68 4.40
C THR A 17 -12.75 -6.08 5.80
N ILE A 18 -13.65 -5.97 6.78
CA ILE A 18 -13.43 -6.39 8.16
C ILE A 18 -14.29 -7.63 8.45
N ARG A 19 -13.67 -8.74 8.85
CA ARG A 19 -14.36 -9.96 9.28
C ARG A 19 -13.66 -10.54 10.51
N GLY A 20 -14.28 -10.37 11.67
CA GLY A 20 -13.68 -10.71 12.96
C GLY A 20 -12.36 -9.95 13.16
N SER A 21 -11.27 -10.68 13.40
CA SER A 21 -9.93 -10.09 13.55
C SER A 21 -9.22 -9.78 12.22
N ARG A 22 -9.77 -10.20 11.06
CA ARG A 22 -9.13 -10.00 9.76
C ARG A 22 -9.54 -8.65 9.17
N ARG A 23 -8.54 -7.88 8.75
CA ARG A 23 -8.67 -6.63 8.01
C ARG A 23 -7.93 -6.79 6.69
N ARG A 24 -8.64 -6.73 5.58
CA ARG A 24 -8.10 -6.98 4.24
C ARG A 24 -8.55 -5.88 3.30
N THR A 25 -7.63 -5.42 2.47
CA THR A 25 -7.96 -4.67 1.27
C THR A 25 -7.29 -5.35 0.09
N THR A 26 -7.90 -5.22 -1.08
CA THR A 26 -7.28 -5.65 -2.33
C THR A 26 -6.14 -4.70 -2.65
N VAL A 27 -4.98 -5.22 -3.06
CA VAL A 27 -3.91 -4.39 -3.63
C VAL A 27 -4.26 -4.18 -5.11
N PRO A 28 -4.35 -2.93 -5.60
CA PRO A 28 -4.73 -2.68 -6.98
C PRO A 28 -3.75 -3.30 -7.98
N LYS A 29 -4.26 -3.79 -9.12
CA LYS A 29 -3.48 -4.52 -10.13
C LYS A 29 -2.23 -3.77 -10.58
N ILE A 30 -2.37 -2.46 -10.86
CA ILE A 30 -1.26 -1.61 -11.28
C ILE A 30 -0.12 -1.56 -10.25
N VAL A 31 -0.45 -1.59 -8.96
CA VAL A 31 0.55 -1.62 -7.87
C VAL A 31 1.28 -2.96 -7.86
N VAL A 32 0.54 -4.07 -8.00
CA VAL A 32 1.12 -5.43 -8.07
C VAL A 32 2.09 -5.55 -9.24
N GLU A 33 1.67 -5.16 -10.43
CA GLU A 33 2.47 -5.27 -11.66
C GLU A 33 3.70 -4.35 -11.61
N LYS A 34 3.53 -3.09 -11.21
CA LYS A 34 4.62 -2.10 -11.17
C LYS A 34 5.72 -2.47 -10.20
N PHE A 35 5.37 -2.99 -9.03
CA PHE A 35 6.34 -3.38 -8.02
C PHE A 35 6.78 -4.85 -8.12
N GLY A 36 6.20 -5.61 -9.06
CA GLY A 36 6.49 -7.04 -9.24
C GLY A 36 6.15 -7.87 -8.00
N LEU A 37 5.08 -7.50 -7.28
CA LEU A 37 4.69 -8.15 -6.03
C LEU A 37 4.18 -9.57 -6.30
N LYS A 38 4.52 -10.49 -5.40
CA LYS A 38 4.12 -11.89 -5.42
C LYS A 38 3.42 -12.28 -4.12
N ASP A 39 2.77 -13.45 -4.14
CA ASP A 39 2.19 -14.00 -2.93
C ASP A 39 3.27 -14.18 -1.84
N GLY A 40 2.94 -13.80 -0.61
CA GLY A 40 3.89 -13.76 0.51
C GLY A 40 4.77 -12.51 0.61
N ASP A 41 4.81 -11.63 -0.40
CA ASP A 41 5.53 -10.36 -0.29
C ASP A 41 4.89 -9.46 0.79
N ARG A 42 5.74 -8.68 1.47
CA ARG A 42 5.32 -7.80 2.55
C ARG A 42 5.15 -6.37 2.07
N ILE A 43 4.08 -5.76 2.54
CA ILE A 43 3.78 -4.34 2.38
C ILE A 43 3.89 -3.68 3.75
N ARG A 44 4.60 -2.55 3.82
CA ARG A 44 4.78 -1.78 5.05
C ARG A 44 3.80 -0.62 5.09
N TRP A 45 3.08 -0.54 6.20
CA TRP A 45 2.21 0.56 6.55
C TRP A 45 2.92 1.43 7.59
N ILE A 46 3.04 2.72 7.32
CA ILE A 46 3.64 3.71 8.22
C ILE A 46 2.54 4.68 8.60
N ILE A 47 2.26 4.80 9.89
CA ILE A 47 1.26 5.71 10.44
C ILE A 47 2.01 6.86 11.13
N PHE A 48 1.72 8.08 10.69
CA PHE A 48 2.31 9.29 11.26
C PHE A 48 1.42 9.83 12.38
N LYS A 49 2.01 10.57 13.33
CA LYS A 49 1.29 11.14 14.47
C LYS A 49 0.20 12.14 14.07
N ASP A 50 0.32 12.72 12.89
CA ASP A 50 -0.66 13.65 12.29
C ASP A 50 -1.82 12.91 11.57
N GLY A 51 -1.87 11.59 11.64
CA GLY A 51 -2.90 10.76 11.00
C GLY A 51 -2.60 10.39 9.55
N GLY A 52 -1.47 10.84 8.98
CA GLY A 52 -1.03 10.43 7.66
C GLY A 52 -0.69 8.93 7.59
N ILE A 53 -0.97 8.29 6.46
CA ILE A 53 -0.60 6.90 6.19
C ILE A 53 0.22 6.85 4.91
N ILE A 54 1.37 6.17 4.96
CA ILE A 54 2.15 5.81 3.77
C ILE A 54 2.22 4.28 3.68
N ILE A 55 2.04 3.77 2.46
CA ILE A 55 2.18 2.36 2.13
C ILE A 55 3.42 2.21 1.22
N THR A 56 4.33 1.31 1.57
CA THR A 56 5.54 1.05 0.77
C THR A 56 5.79 -0.46 0.61
N ARG A 57 6.44 -0.85 -0.50
CA ARG A 57 6.96 -2.23 -0.63
C ARG A 57 8.10 -2.46 0.35
N VAL A 58 8.19 -3.67 0.89
CA VAL A 58 9.38 -4.11 1.64
C VAL A 58 10.36 -4.74 0.66
N LYS A 59 11.51 -4.09 0.39
CA LYS A 59 12.64 -4.76 -0.27
C LYS A 59 13.26 -5.75 0.74
N GLY A 60 13.83 -6.85 0.26
CA GLY A 60 14.39 -7.93 1.11
C GLY A 60 15.26 -7.41 2.28
N ARG A 61 15.32 -8.21 3.35
CA ARG A 61 15.95 -7.94 4.67
C ARG A 61 17.17 -7.01 4.55
N GLU A 62 17.03 -5.73 4.89
CA GLU A 62 18.12 -5.01 5.53
C GLU A 62 18.21 -5.61 6.93
N ILE A 63 19.27 -6.40 7.13
CA ILE A 63 19.69 -6.91 8.44
C ILE A 63 20.34 -5.75 9.18
#